data_AF-A0A1V5KEW0-F1
#
_entry.id   AF-A0A1V5KEW0-F1
#
_cell.length_a   1.000
_cell.length_b   1.000
_cell.length_c   1.000
_cell.angle_alpha   90.00
_cell.angle_beta   90.00
_cell.angle_gamma   90.00
#
_symmetry.space_group_name_H-M   'P 1'
#
loop_
_entity.id
_entity.type
_entity.pdbx_description
1 polymer ?
#
loop_
_entity_poly.entity_id
_entity_poly.type
_entity_poly.pdbx_seq_one_letter_code
_entity_poly.pdbx_strand_id
1 'polypeptide(L)'
;MSFALAEGDPFFATPEEAIVAFADCVGNLDFSGALDCMDAQVKAENYDMALNVARLGAIVPATLTLPSQYGAYVSLNAELFRNGHARNLYFAITSLLIGPEFQTGQVIQVDREKSEVAISPTETVALDELVARYDPEGLRGLAVREIYRYDKFRQNEKHQSNIQRQGLDYGFDAVEDYLVLYDLQGDTCAGTMMVAHYEQGWKITSLNSAVMGASPFTPIARVPDGAAAAKGLGLDPSEFTKVR
;
A
#
# COMPACT_ATOMS: atom_id res chain seq x y z
N MET A 1 27.92 5.29 24.44
CA MET A 1 26.76 5.95 23.80
C MET A 1 25.82 4.86 23.34
N SER A 2 24.71 4.70 24.05
CA SER A 2 23.62 3.81 23.63
C SER A 2 22.83 4.58 22.58
N PHE A 3 22.77 4.04 21.37
CA PHE A 3 21.75 4.44 20.41
C PHE A 3 20.45 3.86 20.94
N ALA A 4 19.56 4.71 21.43
CA ALA A 4 18.18 4.33 21.62
C ALA A 4 17.63 4.00 20.22
N LEU A 5 17.30 2.73 20.00
CA LEU A 5 16.44 2.31 18.90
C LEU A 5 15.12 3.08 19.07
N ALA A 6 14.58 3.61 17.98
CA ALA A 6 13.25 4.22 17.97
C ALA A 6 12.25 3.26 18.64
N GLU A 7 11.30 3.79 19.42
CA GLU A 7 10.16 3.01 19.91
C GLU A 7 9.57 2.23 18.73
N GLY A 8 9.55 0.90 18.85
CA GLY A 8 9.47 0.01 17.70
C GLY A 8 8.18 0.14 16.88
N ASP A 9 8.30 -0.18 15.60
CA ASP A 9 7.23 -0.35 14.62
C ASP A 9 6.00 -1.05 15.25
N PRO A 10 4.82 -0.41 15.34
CA PRO A 10 3.68 -0.94 16.08
C PRO A 10 3.04 -2.15 15.38
N PHE A 11 3.00 -3.30 16.03
CA PHE A 11 2.19 -4.43 15.56
C PHE A 11 0.75 -4.29 16.06
N PHE A 12 -0.20 -4.65 15.21
CA PHE A 12 -1.63 -4.53 15.49
C PHE A 12 -2.24 -5.88 15.85
N ALA A 13 -3.27 -5.89 16.70
CA ALA A 13 -3.92 -7.13 17.10
C ALA A 13 -4.81 -7.68 15.98
N THR A 14 -5.35 -6.81 15.13
CA THR A 14 -6.13 -7.20 13.94
C THR A 14 -5.72 -6.44 12.68
N PRO A 15 -6.03 -6.95 11.48
CA PRO A 15 -5.82 -6.22 10.24
C PRO A 15 -6.55 -4.87 10.19
N GLU A 16 -7.78 -4.83 10.71
CA GLU A 16 -8.62 -3.62 10.72
C GLU A 16 -8.01 -2.51 11.57
N GLU A 17 -7.37 -2.84 12.69
CA GLU A 17 -6.65 -1.87 13.51
C GLU A 17 -5.47 -1.24 12.74
N ALA A 18 -4.71 -2.05 12.00
CA ALA A 18 -3.61 -1.55 11.16
C ALA A 18 -4.12 -0.60 10.06
N ILE A 19 -5.21 -0.97 9.40
CA ILE A 19 -5.86 -0.18 8.33
C ILE A 19 -6.37 1.15 8.88
N VAL A 20 -7.03 1.14 10.04
CA VAL A 20 -7.54 2.35 10.71
C VAL A 20 -6.39 3.25 11.15
N ALA A 21 -5.37 2.70 11.80
CA ALA A 21 -4.20 3.47 12.24
C ALA A 21 -3.47 4.13 11.07
N PHE A 22 -3.30 3.41 9.96
CA PHE A 22 -2.73 3.97 8.74
C PHE A 22 -3.55 5.16 8.23
N ALA A 23 -4.87 5.01 8.13
CA ALA A 23 -5.74 6.09 7.65
C ALA A 23 -5.74 7.29 8.60
N ASP A 24 -5.76 7.07 9.90
CA ASP A 24 -5.69 8.11 10.92
C ASP A 24 -4.36 8.88 10.83
N CYS A 25 -3.24 8.20 10.63
CA CYS A 25 -1.95 8.83 10.39
C CYS A 25 -1.99 9.72 9.13
N VAL A 26 -2.49 9.22 8.00
CA VAL A 26 -2.62 10.01 6.76
C VAL A 26 -3.57 11.20 6.96
N GLY A 27 -4.72 11.01 7.59
CA GLY A 27 -5.69 12.06 7.88
C GLY A 27 -5.19 13.13 8.85
N ASN A 28 -4.18 12.81 9.65
CA ASN A 28 -3.48 13.75 10.55
C ASN A 28 -2.16 14.30 9.97
N LEU A 29 -1.84 13.96 8.72
CA LEU A 29 -0.59 14.33 8.02
C LEU A 29 0.68 13.74 8.67
N ASP A 30 0.54 12.65 9.42
CA ASP A 30 1.65 11.88 9.97
C ASP A 30 2.05 10.77 9.00
N PHE A 31 2.77 11.14 7.95
CA PHE A 31 3.24 10.17 6.96
C PHE A 31 4.30 9.20 7.51
N SER A 32 5.01 9.57 8.58
CA SER A 32 5.94 8.63 9.22
C SER A 32 5.16 7.53 9.92
N GLY A 33 4.19 7.88 10.77
CA GLY A 33 3.34 6.91 11.44
C GLY A 33 2.59 6.01 10.46
N ALA A 34 2.15 6.55 9.32
CA ALA A 34 1.54 5.74 8.24
C ALA A 34 2.52 4.69 7.69
N LEU A 35 3.79 5.04 7.50
CA LEU A 35 4.83 4.09 7.07
C LEU A 35 5.19 3.09 8.17
N ASP A 36 5.15 3.51 9.43
CA ASP A 36 5.44 2.64 10.58
C ASP A 36 4.33 1.59 10.80
N CYS A 37 3.12 1.82 10.26
CA CYS A 37 2.07 0.79 10.17
C CYS A 37 2.40 -0.35 9.19
N MET A 38 3.42 -0.19 8.35
CA MET A 38 3.82 -1.14 7.32
C MET A 38 4.93 -2.09 7.80
N ASP A 39 5.24 -3.12 7.01
CA ASP A 39 6.07 -4.25 7.44
C ASP A 39 7.58 -4.13 7.15
N ALA A 40 8.09 -2.93 6.84
CA ALA A 40 9.46 -2.72 6.34
C ALA A 40 10.55 -3.40 7.19
N GLN A 41 10.55 -3.14 8.50
CA GLN A 41 11.58 -3.61 9.42
C GLN A 41 11.48 -5.12 9.65
N VAL A 42 10.30 -5.62 10.03
CA VAL A 42 10.10 -7.05 10.29
C VAL A 42 10.35 -7.90 9.05
N LYS A 43 9.99 -7.39 7.86
CA LYS A 43 10.28 -8.02 6.58
C LYS A 43 11.77 -8.04 6.29
N ALA A 44 12.50 -6.98 6.62
CA ALA A 44 13.96 -6.94 6.49
C ALA A 44 14.65 -7.92 7.43
N GLU A 45 14.21 -8.03 8.67
CA GLU A 45 14.77 -8.95 9.67
C GLU A 45 14.61 -10.41 9.26
N ASN A 46 13.47 -10.75 8.66
CA ASN A 46 13.12 -12.12 8.29
C ASN A 46 13.45 -12.49 6.84
N TYR A 47 13.99 -11.57 6.03
CA TYR A 47 14.21 -11.83 4.62
C TYR A 47 15.23 -12.95 4.36
N ASP A 48 14.78 -14.04 3.75
CA ASP A 48 15.63 -15.14 3.28
C ASP A 48 15.79 -15.07 1.76
N MET A 49 16.95 -14.57 1.34
CA MET A 49 17.30 -14.45 -0.07
C MET A 49 17.32 -15.80 -0.79
N ALA A 50 17.78 -16.88 -0.14
CA ALA A 50 17.88 -18.18 -0.78
C ALA A 50 16.48 -18.77 -1.04
N LEU A 51 15.58 -18.67 -0.06
CA LEU A 51 14.18 -19.06 -0.22
C LEU A 51 13.46 -18.20 -1.27
N ASN A 52 13.69 -16.89 -1.26
CA ASN A 52 13.12 -15.97 -2.25
C ASN A 52 13.53 -16.33 -3.68
N VAL A 53 14.83 -16.51 -3.92
CA VAL A 53 15.37 -16.88 -5.24
C VAL A 53 14.87 -18.26 -5.67
N ALA A 54 14.84 -19.24 -4.76
CA ALA A 54 14.31 -20.57 -5.05
C ALA A 54 12.81 -20.52 -5.41
N ARG A 55 12.02 -19.69 -4.71
CA ARG A 55 10.58 -19.51 -4.97
C ARG A 55 10.32 -18.84 -6.32
N LEU A 56 11.10 -17.82 -6.68
CA LEU A 56 10.95 -17.09 -7.93
C LEU A 56 11.54 -17.84 -9.13
N GLY A 57 12.53 -18.70 -8.91
CA GLY A 57 13.29 -19.35 -9.98
C GLY A 57 14.12 -18.38 -10.83
N ALA A 58 14.32 -17.15 -10.35
CA ALA A 58 14.98 -16.06 -11.05
C ALA A 58 15.60 -15.06 -10.07
N ILE A 59 16.60 -14.32 -10.53
CA ILE A 59 17.18 -13.16 -9.85
C ILE A 59 16.91 -11.94 -10.71
N VAL A 60 16.34 -10.90 -10.12
CA VAL A 60 16.20 -9.58 -10.73
C VAL A 60 17.07 -8.61 -9.93
N PRO A 61 18.33 -8.35 -10.35
CA PRO A 61 19.28 -7.58 -9.54
C PRO A 61 18.79 -6.19 -9.13
N ALA A 62 17.93 -5.57 -9.95
CA ALA A 62 17.39 -4.23 -9.69
C ALA A 62 16.40 -4.17 -8.51
N THR A 63 15.82 -5.30 -8.10
CA THR A 63 14.81 -5.38 -7.03
C THR A 63 15.18 -6.40 -5.96
N LEU A 64 16.38 -6.98 -6.03
CA LEU A 64 16.85 -7.99 -5.11
C LEU A 64 17.30 -7.33 -3.80
N THR A 65 16.83 -7.87 -2.68
CA THR A 65 17.23 -7.45 -1.34
C THR A 65 18.47 -8.25 -0.91
N LEU A 66 19.30 -7.71 -0.02
CA LEU A 66 20.51 -8.39 0.42
C LEU A 66 20.20 -9.48 1.47
N PRO A 67 21.03 -10.52 1.61
CA PRO A 67 20.72 -11.63 2.51
C PRO A 67 20.79 -11.21 3.99
N SER A 68 19.65 -11.24 4.69
CA SER A 68 19.54 -10.73 6.08
C SER A 68 20.25 -11.58 7.13
N GLN A 69 20.66 -12.81 6.78
CA GLN A 69 21.58 -13.60 7.62
C GLN A 69 22.89 -12.86 7.95
N TYR A 70 23.28 -11.88 7.13
CA TYR A 70 24.33 -10.94 7.47
C TYR A 70 23.68 -9.69 8.10
N GLY A 71 23.64 -9.64 9.43
CA GLY A 71 22.92 -8.60 10.17
C GLY A 71 23.25 -7.15 9.78
N ALA A 72 24.44 -6.89 9.22
CA ALA A 72 24.81 -5.57 8.69
C ALA A 72 23.93 -5.08 7.52
N TYR A 73 23.24 -6.00 6.82
CA TYR A 73 22.34 -5.65 5.72
C TYR A 73 20.90 -5.38 6.17
N VAL A 74 20.50 -5.78 7.37
CA VAL A 74 19.10 -5.67 7.83
C VAL A 74 18.61 -4.22 7.77
N SER A 75 19.38 -3.27 8.30
CA SER A 75 18.99 -1.85 8.27
C SER A 75 18.93 -1.29 6.84
N LEU A 76 19.82 -1.74 5.94
CA LEU A 76 19.77 -1.33 4.54
C LEU A 76 18.52 -1.91 3.84
N ASN A 77 18.20 -3.18 4.10
CA ASN A 77 17.02 -3.84 3.57
C ASN A 77 15.73 -3.17 4.07
N ALA A 78 15.68 -2.76 5.34
CA ALA A 78 14.55 -2.03 5.91
C ALA A 78 14.30 -0.73 5.15
N GLU A 79 15.34 0.05 4.84
CA GLU A 79 15.21 1.26 4.02
C GLU A 79 14.76 0.98 2.58
N LEU A 80 15.20 -0.14 2.00
CA LEU A 80 14.74 -0.56 0.66
C LEU A 80 13.24 -0.90 0.66
N PHE A 81 12.76 -1.65 1.66
CA PHE A 81 11.32 -1.94 1.80
C PHE A 81 10.53 -0.67 2.11
N ARG A 82 11.03 0.17 3.03
CA ARG A 82 10.43 1.46 3.38
C ARG A 82 10.32 2.38 2.16
N ASN A 83 11.30 2.37 1.25
CA ASN A 83 11.20 3.09 -0.02
C ASN A 83 10.03 2.59 -0.90
N GLY A 84 9.84 1.27 -0.98
CA GLY A 84 8.69 0.68 -1.67
C GLY A 84 7.36 1.11 -1.07
N HIS A 85 7.26 1.08 0.26
CA HIS A 85 6.09 1.55 1.00
C HIS A 85 5.83 3.06 0.81
N ALA A 86 6.88 3.88 0.87
CA ALA A 86 6.79 5.31 0.60
C ALA A 86 6.32 5.61 -0.83
N ARG A 87 6.72 4.80 -1.81
CA ARG A 87 6.20 4.89 -3.18
C ARG A 87 4.72 4.55 -3.26
N ASN A 88 4.26 3.50 -2.57
CA ASN A 88 2.83 3.18 -2.49
C ASN A 88 2.02 4.32 -1.87
N LEU A 89 2.51 4.91 -0.77
CA LEU A 89 1.87 6.06 -0.13
C LEU A 89 1.85 7.28 -1.06
N TYR A 90 2.95 7.57 -1.75
CA TYR A 90 3.02 8.61 -2.78
C TYR A 90 1.95 8.41 -3.86
N PHE A 91 1.82 7.19 -4.39
CA PHE A 91 0.79 6.87 -5.40
C PHE A 91 -0.63 7.06 -4.87
N ALA A 92 -0.88 6.71 -3.60
CA ALA A 92 -2.16 6.97 -2.94
C ALA A 92 -2.46 8.46 -2.83
N ILE A 93 -1.49 9.25 -2.35
CA ILE A 93 -1.61 10.70 -2.20
C ILE A 93 -1.90 11.36 -3.54
N THR A 94 -1.12 11.05 -4.58
CA THR A 94 -1.34 11.60 -5.91
C THR A 94 -2.72 11.24 -6.47
N SER A 95 -3.16 10.00 -6.28
CA SER A 95 -4.47 9.56 -6.78
C SER A 95 -5.63 10.27 -6.07
N LEU A 96 -5.47 10.61 -4.79
CA LEU A 96 -6.48 11.32 -3.99
C LEU A 96 -6.52 12.83 -4.27
N LEU A 97 -5.37 13.45 -4.51
CA LEU A 97 -5.22 14.90 -4.68
C LEU A 97 -5.28 15.36 -6.14
N ILE A 98 -4.73 14.58 -7.07
CA ILE A 98 -4.64 14.92 -8.49
C ILE A 98 -5.65 14.11 -9.30
N GLY A 99 -5.71 12.80 -9.08
CA GLY A 99 -6.60 11.87 -9.78
C GLY A 99 -5.87 10.61 -10.28
N PRO A 100 -6.58 9.48 -10.44
CA PRO A 100 -5.98 8.21 -10.85
C PRO A 100 -5.40 8.23 -12.28
N GLU A 101 -5.93 9.08 -13.17
CA GLU A 101 -5.47 9.21 -14.55
C GLU A 101 -4.08 9.85 -14.67
N PHE A 102 -3.62 10.55 -13.63
CA PHE A 102 -2.26 11.10 -13.58
C PHE A 102 -1.21 10.00 -13.36
N GLN A 103 -1.60 8.87 -12.79
CA GLN A 103 -0.72 7.79 -12.35
C GLN A 103 -0.80 6.59 -13.31
N THR A 104 -0.34 6.76 -14.56
CA THR A 104 -0.42 5.72 -15.61
C THR A 104 0.90 4.96 -15.82
N GLY A 105 1.94 5.29 -15.06
CA GLY A 105 3.31 4.77 -15.29
C GLY A 105 3.95 5.28 -16.58
N GLN A 106 3.30 6.21 -17.30
CA GLN A 106 3.82 6.85 -18.51
C GLN A 106 4.53 8.16 -18.18
N VAL A 107 5.42 8.58 -19.07
CA VAL A 107 6.03 9.92 -19.00
C VAL A 107 4.98 10.95 -19.42
N ILE A 108 4.62 11.85 -18.51
CA ILE A 108 3.74 12.97 -18.81
C ILE A 108 4.59 14.12 -19.36
N GLN A 109 4.27 14.59 -20.55
CA GLN A 109 4.95 15.72 -21.17
C GLN A 109 4.39 17.03 -20.63
N VAL A 110 5.30 17.96 -20.33
CA VAL A 110 4.96 19.33 -19.92
C VAL A 110 5.05 20.23 -21.16
N ASP A 111 4.01 21.04 -21.40
CA ASP A 111 4.08 22.14 -22.36
C ASP A 111 4.95 23.24 -21.74
N ARG A 112 6.19 23.36 -22.21
CA ARG A 112 7.18 24.29 -21.66
C ARG A 112 6.90 25.75 -22.03
N GLU A 113 6.21 25.99 -23.15
CA GLU A 113 5.89 27.35 -23.58
C GLU A 113 4.77 27.94 -22.73
N LYS A 114 3.80 27.10 -22.36
CA LYS A 114 2.66 27.49 -21.53
C LYS A 114 2.85 27.21 -20.04
N SER A 115 3.87 26.44 -19.67
CA SER A 115 4.06 25.92 -18.31
C SER A 115 2.82 25.16 -17.82
N GLU A 116 2.32 24.25 -18.66
CA GLU A 116 1.10 23.48 -18.44
C GLU A 116 1.37 21.97 -18.53
N VAL A 117 0.50 21.19 -17.89
CA VAL A 117 0.57 19.72 -17.89
C VAL A 117 -0.83 19.13 -17.94
N ALA A 118 -1.04 18.15 -18.83
CA ALA A 118 -2.27 17.38 -18.90
C ALA A 118 -2.29 16.37 -17.74
N ILE A 119 -3.26 16.51 -16.83
CA ILE A 119 -3.39 15.63 -15.66
C ILE A 119 -4.44 14.54 -15.85
N SER A 120 -5.32 14.70 -16.83
CA SER A 120 -6.27 13.69 -17.30
C SER A 120 -6.56 13.90 -18.79
N PRO A 121 -7.29 13.00 -19.48
CA PRO A 121 -7.67 13.19 -20.89
C PRO A 121 -8.49 14.47 -21.16
N THR A 122 -9.10 15.04 -20.12
CA THR A 122 -10.01 16.19 -20.22
C THR A 122 -9.54 17.41 -19.45
N GLU A 123 -8.38 17.34 -18.78
CA GLU A 123 -7.91 18.38 -17.89
C GLU A 123 -6.42 18.68 -18.07
N THR A 124 -6.13 19.96 -18.30
CA THR A 124 -4.78 20.53 -18.33
C THR A 124 -4.74 21.66 -17.32
N VAL A 125 -3.68 21.70 -16.52
CA VAL A 125 -3.48 22.70 -15.46
C VAL A 125 -2.13 23.39 -15.63
N ALA A 126 -2.01 24.60 -15.07
CA ALA A 126 -0.71 25.24 -14.93
C ALA A 126 0.19 24.46 -13.95
N LEU A 127 1.50 24.52 -14.11
CA LEU A 127 2.45 23.83 -13.23
C LEU A 127 2.32 24.27 -11.76
N ASP A 128 2.14 25.56 -11.50
CA ASP A 128 1.96 26.08 -10.14
C ASP A 128 0.66 25.58 -9.51
N GLU A 129 -0.39 25.37 -10.33
CA GLU A 129 -1.63 24.77 -9.88
C GLU A 129 -1.44 23.29 -9.54
N LEU A 130 -0.71 22.53 -10.37
CA LEU A 130 -0.36 21.14 -10.03
C LEU A 130 0.38 21.07 -8.70
N VAL A 131 1.37 21.95 -8.47
CA VAL A 131 2.12 22.03 -7.21
C VAL A 131 1.18 22.39 -6.05
N ALA A 132 0.27 23.34 -6.22
CA ALA A 132 -0.69 23.72 -5.19
C ALA A 132 -1.65 22.57 -4.83
N ARG A 133 -2.04 21.72 -5.80
CA ARG A 133 -2.88 20.54 -5.52
C ARG A 133 -2.17 19.48 -4.65
N TYR A 134 -0.84 19.50 -4.55
CA TYR A 134 -0.09 18.66 -3.62
C TYR A 134 -0.07 19.18 -2.18
N ASP A 135 -0.84 20.22 -1.84
CA ASP A 135 -1.02 20.65 -0.46
C ASP A 135 -1.56 19.48 0.40
N PRO A 136 -0.80 19.00 1.41
CA PRO A 136 -1.21 17.86 2.22
C PRO A 136 -2.48 18.15 3.02
N GLU A 137 -2.87 19.41 3.24
CA GLU A 137 -4.16 19.74 3.86
C GLU A 137 -5.36 19.15 3.10
N GLY A 138 -5.23 18.88 1.80
CA GLY A 138 -6.23 18.16 1.00
C GLY A 138 -6.51 16.72 1.47
N LEU A 139 -5.62 16.14 2.28
CA LEU A 139 -5.76 14.79 2.87
C LEU A 139 -6.32 14.83 4.30
N ARG A 140 -6.41 16.02 4.92
CA ARG A 140 -6.80 16.15 6.32
C ARG A 140 -8.20 15.58 6.54
N GLY A 141 -8.31 14.74 7.56
CA GLY A 141 -9.57 14.08 7.92
C GLY A 141 -9.92 12.88 7.05
N LEU A 142 -8.98 12.33 6.26
CA LEU A 142 -9.13 10.98 5.70
C LEU A 142 -9.45 10.01 6.84
N ALA A 143 -10.54 9.26 6.73
CA ALA A 143 -10.97 8.32 7.74
C ALA A 143 -11.56 7.05 7.11
N VAL A 144 -11.36 5.90 7.75
CA VAL A 144 -11.99 4.65 7.32
C VAL A 144 -13.49 4.70 7.59
N ARG A 145 -14.28 4.44 6.55
CA ARG A 145 -15.73 4.29 6.62
C ARG A 145 -16.14 2.83 6.76
N GLU A 146 -15.61 1.95 5.92
CA GLU A 146 -15.93 0.51 5.91
C GLU A 146 -14.71 -0.32 5.51
N ILE A 147 -14.63 -1.55 6.02
CA ILE A 147 -13.61 -2.52 5.65
C ILE A 147 -14.28 -3.82 5.23
N TYR A 148 -13.90 -4.31 4.06
CA TYR A 148 -14.36 -5.56 3.48
C TYR A 148 -13.19 -6.50 3.28
N ARG A 149 -13.22 -7.68 3.90
CA ARG A 149 -12.25 -8.74 3.65
C ARG A 149 -12.62 -9.48 2.37
N TYR A 150 -11.63 -9.75 1.53
CA TYR A 150 -11.80 -10.54 0.31
C TYR A 150 -11.62 -12.04 0.60
N ASP A 151 -12.68 -12.82 0.41
CA ASP A 151 -12.75 -14.21 0.85
C ASP A 151 -12.57 -15.24 -0.28
N LYS A 152 -12.57 -14.81 -1.56
CA LYS A 152 -12.54 -15.70 -2.75
C LYS A 152 -11.47 -16.79 -2.67
N PHE A 153 -10.27 -16.44 -2.22
CA PHE A 153 -9.13 -17.36 -2.19
C PHE A 153 -8.80 -17.92 -0.81
N ARG A 154 -9.60 -17.60 0.22
CA ARG A 154 -9.35 -18.02 1.60
C ARG A 154 -9.36 -19.56 1.74
N GLN A 155 -10.25 -20.22 1.00
CA GLN A 155 -10.36 -21.69 1.00
C GLN A 155 -9.59 -22.36 -0.16
N ASN A 156 -8.89 -21.59 -0.99
CA ASN A 156 -8.16 -22.13 -2.13
C ASN A 156 -6.79 -22.65 -1.68
N GLU A 157 -6.64 -23.98 -1.58
CA GLU A 157 -5.41 -24.64 -1.12
C GLU A 157 -4.15 -24.21 -1.88
N LYS A 158 -4.25 -24.03 -3.21
CA LYS A 158 -3.11 -23.60 -4.03
C LYS A 158 -2.69 -22.18 -3.68
N HIS A 159 -3.66 -21.30 -3.46
CA HIS A 159 -3.39 -19.93 -3.04
C HIS A 159 -2.80 -19.88 -1.62
N GLN A 160 -3.37 -20.63 -0.68
CA GLN A 160 -2.83 -20.73 0.69
C GLN A 160 -1.40 -21.31 0.71
N SER A 161 -1.13 -22.33 -0.10
CA SER A 161 0.22 -22.88 -0.27
C SER A 161 1.20 -21.87 -0.88
N ASN A 162 0.73 -20.99 -1.77
CA ASN A 162 1.56 -19.91 -2.32
C ASN A 162 1.88 -18.85 -1.24
N ILE A 163 0.88 -18.43 -0.46
CA ILE A 163 1.06 -17.49 0.65
C ILE A 163 2.03 -18.07 1.67
N GLN A 164 1.86 -19.32 2.10
CA GLN A 164 2.77 -19.95 3.05
C GLN A 164 4.22 -20.00 2.54
N ARG A 165 4.42 -20.36 1.26
CA ARG A 165 5.76 -20.34 0.65
C ARG A 165 6.36 -18.94 0.59
N GLN A 166 5.52 -17.91 0.42
CA GLN A 166 5.95 -16.51 0.46
C GLN A 166 6.19 -16.02 1.90
N GLY A 167 5.49 -16.60 2.86
CA GLY A 167 5.69 -16.33 4.28
C GLY A 167 7.07 -16.79 4.75
N LEU A 168 7.54 -17.93 4.23
CA LEU A 168 8.86 -18.46 4.57
C LEU A 168 10.02 -17.53 4.19
N ASP A 169 9.93 -16.76 3.09
CA ASP A 169 11.01 -15.85 2.68
C ASP A 169 10.92 -14.44 3.28
N TYR A 170 9.83 -14.10 3.98
CA TYR A 170 9.63 -12.77 4.58
C TYR A 170 9.22 -12.78 6.05
N GLY A 171 8.96 -13.94 6.66
CA GLY A 171 8.67 -14.11 8.08
C GLY A 171 7.20 -14.04 8.51
N PHE A 172 6.26 -13.92 7.58
CA PHE A 172 4.82 -13.91 7.91
C PHE A 172 4.20 -15.31 7.80
N ASP A 173 3.09 -15.56 8.49
CA ASP A 173 2.39 -16.85 8.46
C ASP A 173 1.00 -16.78 7.78
N ALA A 174 0.45 -15.58 7.63
CA ALA A 174 -0.81 -15.34 6.94
C ALA A 174 -0.79 -13.99 6.20
N VAL A 175 -1.60 -13.90 5.15
CA VAL A 175 -1.88 -12.67 4.41
C VAL A 175 -3.38 -12.59 4.16
N GLU A 176 -3.93 -11.40 4.35
CA GLU A 176 -5.32 -11.09 4.04
C GLU A 176 -5.43 -9.85 3.15
N ASP A 177 -6.37 -9.91 2.22
CA ASP A 177 -6.64 -8.87 1.24
C ASP A 177 -7.93 -8.13 1.59
N TYR A 178 -7.89 -6.81 1.53
CA TYR A 178 -8.99 -5.93 1.95
C TYR A 178 -9.35 -4.92 0.88
N LEU A 179 -10.66 -4.69 0.71
CA LEU A 179 -11.22 -3.48 0.11
C LEU A 179 -11.59 -2.53 1.25
N VAL A 180 -11.08 -1.31 1.19
CA VAL A 180 -11.29 -0.30 2.23
C VAL A 180 -11.99 0.89 1.60
N LEU A 181 -13.08 1.32 2.22
CA LEU A 181 -13.78 2.55 1.88
C LEU A 181 -13.41 3.63 2.90
N TYR A 182 -13.08 4.81 2.39
CA TYR A 182 -12.73 5.98 3.18
C TYR A 182 -13.70 7.12 2.92
N ASP A 183 -13.83 8.01 3.89
CA ASP A 183 -14.41 9.34 3.70
C ASP A 183 -13.27 10.36 3.64
N LEU A 184 -13.31 11.24 2.64
CA LEU A 184 -12.39 12.37 2.50
C LEU A 184 -13.15 13.59 1.98
N GLN A 185 -13.29 14.60 2.83
CA GLN A 185 -13.98 15.87 2.48
C GLN A 185 -15.41 15.68 1.95
N GLY A 186 -16.10 14.64 2.41
CA GLY A 186 -17.46 14.30 1.99
C GLY A 186 -17.55 13.37 0.78
N ASP A 187 -16.43 13.08 0.11
CA ASP A 187 -16.37 12.08 -0.96
C ASP A 187 -16.06 10.69 -0.40
N THR A 188 -16.57 9.67 -1.08
CA THR A 188 -16.16 8.28 -0.83
C THR A 188 -14.91 7.98 -1.66
N CYS A 189 -13.89 7.45 -1.00
CA CYS A 189 -12.71 6.89 -1.65
C CYS A 189 -12.67 5.39 -1.44
N ALA A 190 -12.09 4.65 -2.37
CA ALA A 190 -11.88 3.21 -2.24
C ALA A 190 -10.44 2.86 -2.58
N GLY A 191 -9.88 1.94 -1.81
CA GLY A 191 -8.56 1.38 -2.06
C GLY A 191 -8.50 -0.07 -1.65
N THR A 192 -7.39 -0.73 -1.99
CA THR A 192 -7.15 -2.11 -1.57
C THR A 192 -5.91 -2.17 -0.68
N MET A 193 -5.87 -3.13 0.24
CA MET A 193 -4.71 -3.33 1.10
C MET A 193 -4.43 -4.81 1.24
N MET A 194 -3.15 -5.15 1.37
CA MET A 194 -2.68 -6.46 1.74
C MET A 194 -2.03 -6.35 3.11
N VAL A 195 -2.48 -7.16 4.06
CA VAL A 195 -2.03 -7.15 5.46
C VAL A 195 -1.47 -8.52 5.81
N ALA A 196 -0.26 -8.54 6.36
CA ALA A 196 0.45 -9.78 6.72
C ALA A 196 0.48 -9.94 8.25
N HIS A 197 0.34 -11.19 8.71
CA HIS A 197 0.49 -11.56 10.12
C HIS A 197 1.89 -12.10 10.37
N TYR A 198 2.56 -11.51 11.34
CA TYR A 198 3.84 -11.96 11.90
C TYR A 198 3.60 -12.47 13.32
N GLU A 199 4.58 -13.14 13.92
CA GLU A 199 4.48 -13.63 15.32
C GLU A 199 4.03 -12.54 16.30
N GLN A 200 4.48 -11.29 16.07
CA GLN A 200 4.18 -10.14 16.92
C GLN A 200 2.81 -9.49 16.63
N GLY A 201 2.18 -9.78 15.49
CA GLY A 201 0.88 -9.24 15.08
C GLY A 201 0.82 -8.83 13.60
N TRP A 202 -0.19 -8.02 13.27
CA TRP A 202 -0.49 -7.62 11.89
C TRP A 202 0.25 -6.35 11.47
N LYS A 203 0.63 -6.30 10.19
CA LYS A 203 1.25 -5.15 9.52
C LYS A 203 0.77 -5.02 8.08
N ILE A 204 0.68 -3.80 7.57
CA ILE A 204 0.35 -3.57 6.15
C ILE A 204 1.58 -3.89 5.29
N THR A 205 1.45 -4.78 4.32
CA THR A 205 2.55 -5.12 3.41
C THR A 205 2.44 -4.40 2.06
N SER A 206 1.21 -4.04 1.65
CA SER A 206 1.00 -3.20 0.49
C SER A 206 -0.32 -2.42 0.53
N LEU A 207 -0.35 -1.27 -0.15
CA LEU A 207 -1.56 -0.48 -0.42
C LEU A 207 -2.24 -0.91 -1.75
N ASN A 208 -1.94 -2.11 -2.24
CA ASN A 208 -2.60 -2.67 -3.39
C ASN A 208 -2.74 -4.18 -3.21
N SER A 209 -3.82 -4.74 -3.76
CA SER A 209 -4.01 -6.19 -3.86
C SER A 209 -4.01 -6.65 -5.32
N ALA A 210 -2.99 -7.42 -5.68
CA ALA A 210 -2.87 -7.98 -7.03
C ALA A 210 -4.00 -8.98 -7.34
N VAL A 211 -4.51 -9.69 -6.32
CA VAL A 211 -5.59 -10.68 -6.50
C VAL A 211 -6.96 -10.04 -6.71
N MET A 212 -7.10 -8.77 -6.35
CA MET A 212 -8.25 -7.92 -6.64
C MET A 212 -8.06 -7.06 -7.91
N GLY A 213 -6.95 -7.25 -8.64
CA GLY A 213 -6.68 -6.50 -9.88
C GLY A 213 -6.35 -5.02 -9.65
N ALA A 214 -6.05 -4.60 -8.42
CA ALA A 214 -5.74 -3.22 -8.12
C ALA A 214 -4.37 -2.81 -8.67
N SER A 215 -4.34 -1.71 -9.41
CA SER A 215 -3.11 -1.13 -9.94
C SER A 215 -2.21 -0.64 -8.79
N PRO A 216 -0.89 -0.93 -8.82
CA PRO A 216 0.04 -0.38 -7.85
C PRO A 216 0.20 1.14 -7.99
N PHE A 217 -0.18 1.74 -9.12
CA PHE A 217 -0.06 3.18 -9.37
C PHE A 217 -1.29 3.98 -8.91
N THR A 218 -2.43 3.32 -8.72
CA THR A 218 -3.68 3.96 -8.24
C THR A 218 -4.26 3.17 -7.08
N PRO A 219 -3.54 3.08 -5.95
CA PRO A 219 -3.91 2.22 -4.82
C PRO A 219 -5.19 2.65 -4.10
N ILE A 220 -5.52 3.95 -4.15
CA ILE A 220 -6.74 4.54 -3.59
C ILE A 220 -7.27 5.58 -4.59
N ALA A 221 -8.58 5.58 -4.87
CA ALA A 221 -9.20 6.55 -5.77
C ALA A 221 -10.57 7.01 -5.22
N ARG A 222 -10.99 8.22 -5.60
CA ARG A 222 -12.37 8.69 -5.37
C ARG A 222 -13.33 7.84 -6.20
N VAL A 223 -14.46 7.47 -5.60
CA VAL A 223 -15.49 6.63 -6.23
C VAL A 223 -16.88 7.20 -5.93
N PRO A 224 -17.87 6.99 -6.82
CA PRO A 224 -19.24 7.44 -6.55
C PRO A 224 -19.85 6.80 -5.30
N ASP A 225 -19.57 5.50 -5.09
CA ASP A 225 -19.96 4.72 -3.93
C ASP A 225 -19.14 3.42 -3.82
N GLY A 226 -19.32 2.65 -2.73
CA GLY A 226 -18.62 1.39 -2.51
C GLY A 226 -18.96 0.27 -3.50
N ALA A 227 -20.18 0.26 -4.05
CA ALA A 227 -20.57 -0.73 -5.06
C ALA A 227 -19.89 -0.44 -6.41
N ALA A 228 -19.72 0.84 -6.75
CA ALA A 228 -18.95 1.31 -7.90
C ALA A 228 -17.46 0.96 -7.76
N ALA A 229 -16.90 0.99 -6.54
CA ALA A 229 -15.53 0.53 -6.30
C ALA A 229 -15.36 -0.97 -6.58
N ALA A 230 -16.21 -1.83 -6.00
CA ALA A 230 -16.15 -3.28 -6.23
C ALA A 230 -16.38 -3.63 -7.72
N LYS A 231 -17.34 -2.96 -8.37
CA LYS A 231 -17.62 -3.13 -9.80
C LYS A 231 -16.49 -2.62 -10.69
N GLY A 232 -15.83 -1.52 -10.32
CA GLY A 232 -14.68 -0.96 -11.03
C GLY A 232 -13.47 -1.90 -11.04
N LEU A 233 -13.32 -2.72 -10.00
CA LEU A 233 -12.33 -3.80 -9.92
C LEU A 233 -12.78 -5.09 -10.63
N GLY A 234 -14.02 -5.15 -11.14
CA GLY A 234 -14.57 -6.35 -11.78
C GLY A 234 -14.84 -7.50 -10.82
N LEU A 235 -15.05 -7.20 -9.53
CA LEU A 235 -15.19 -8.20 -8.46
C LEU A 235 -16.65 -8.49 -8.13
N ASP A 236 -16.93 -9.71 -7.69
CA ASP A 236 -18.27 -10.13 -7.27
C ASP A 236 -18.49 -9.71 -5.80
N PRO A 237 -19.53 -8.93 -5.46
CA PRO A 237 -19.81 -8.53 -4.08
C PRO A 237 -19.94 -9.69 -3.09
N SER A 238 -20.31 -10.89 -3.54
CA SER A 238 -20.39 -12.09 -2.69
C SER A 238 -19.02 -12.64 -2.28
N GLU A 239 -17.93 -12.16 -2.89
CA GLU A 239 -16.56 -12.48 -2.53
C GLU A 239 -16.05 -11.66 -1.34
N PHE A 240 -16.89 -10.78 -0.77
CA PHE A 240 -16.52 -9.89 0.32
C PHE A 240 -17.35 -10.11 1.58
N THR A 241 -16.69 -10.07 2.73
CA THR A 241 -17.33 -9.98 4.05
C THR A 241 -17.01 -8.63 4.67
N LYS A 242 -18.04 -7.86 5.03
CA LYS A 242 -17.86 -6.63 5.82
C LYS A 242 -17.36 -6.99 7.22
N VAL A 243 -16.23 -6.44 7.62
CA VAL A 243 -15.60 -6.65 8.93
C VAL A 243 -15.55 -5.38 9.78
N ARG A 244 -15.79 -4.21 9.17
CA ARG A 244 -16.02 -2.92 9.83
C ARG A 244 -17.01 -2.08 9.02
#